data_AF-M2WRR4-F1
#
_entry.id   AF-M2WRR4-F1
#
_cell.length_a   1.000
_cell.length_b   1.000
_cell.length_c   1.000
_cell.angle_alpha   90.00
_cell.angle_beta   90.00
_cell.angle_gamma   90.00
#
_symmetry.space_group_name_H-M   'P 1'
#
loop_
_entity.id
_entity.type
_entity.pdbx_description
1 polymer ?
#
loop_
_entity_poly.entity_id
_entity_poly.type
_entity_poly.pdbx_seq_one_letter_code
_entity_poly.pdbx_strand_id
1 'polypeptide(L)'
;MIPSNHYHDGYDRSLYSSFLINISPPKYSLLTLSRITNRCCNLSHTCPLRARKRSTPLWYCVTEKTVNVVKNAPTRNILDFRYFCDHLEVYRENIRNRGLQIDVDGIKSLYQRQCELISQIQQLRKERNQVAERLKNIANISSTKEKNEYKEQGKVLKTDIANLEKQLETVEETLFIEAMKVPNLTHPDVPIGAEEQARVLKVVDAAQSAPPEHVDNHLLIAERLDLADFESAAKVSGQKFYYLKNAAALLEVALINWSLNHVVSKGFTPLSTPDLVRTEVVLACGFQPRGEASQIYRVADSDLCLVGTAEIPLGGYYMNQILDEQSLPIRMVAFGHCFRKEVGSAGQASKGLYRVHQFTKVEMFVLCKPNQSDALLEDLLNIQMEMFSSLGFSYRVLDMPSQDLGNPAYRKFDVEAWMPGRSGFGEISSASNCTDYQARRLNIRYRDKQGNIHYVHTLNATACAIPRMIITILENFQLSNGEILIPEPLQSYIGNRKTIE
;
A
#
# COMPACT_ATOMS: atom_id res chain seq x y z
N MET A 1 43.36 29.13 39.06
CA MET A 1 43.60 30.58 39.01
C MET A 1 42.32 31.25 38.53
N ILE A 2 41.71 32.06 39.38
CA ILE A 2 40.57 32.98 39.17
C ILE A 2 41.21 34.39 39.13
N PRO A 3 40.76 35.39 38.32
CA PRO A 3 39.57 36.21 38.64
C PRO A 3 38.75 36.74 37.44
N SER A 4 37.40 36.67 37.51
CA SER A 4 36.43 37.74 37.92
C SER A 4 36.18 38.76 36.79
N ASN A 5 34.98 39.24 36.42
CA ASN A 5 33.89 39.73 37.27
C ASN A 5 32.60 40.01 36.46
N HIS A 6 31.46 39.81 37.14
CA HIS A 6 30.17 40.54 37.16
C HIS A 6 29.52 41.17 35.91
N TYR A 7 28.20 40.95 35.75
CA TYR A 7 27.17 42.01 35.91
C TYR A 7 25.80 41.42 36.33
N HIS A 8 25.12 42.16 37.21
CA HIS A 8 23.84 41.89 37.89
C HIS A 8 22.61 42.44 37.12
N ASP A 9 21.48 41.77 37.32
CA ASP A 9 20.07 42.20 37.51
C ASP A 9 19.46 43.43 36.80
N GLY A 10 18.18 43.28 36.39
CA GLY A 10 17.19 44.36 36.52
C GLY A 10 16.10 44.41 35.45
N TYR A 11 14.88 43.99 35.82
CA TYR A 11 13.61 44.18 35.10
C TYR A 11 13.24 45.67 34.88
N ASP A 12 12.56 46.02 33.78
CA ASP A 12 11.23 46.65 33.85
C ASP A 12 10.42 46.59 32.54
N ARG A 13 9.10 46.66 32.71
CA ARG A 13 8.00 46.52 31.75
C ARG A 13 7.70 47.80 30.95
N SER A 14 6.99 47.57 29.85
CA SER A 14 6.08 48.47 29.13
C SER A 14 6.70 49.38 28.05
N LEU A 15 6.24 49.17 26.81
CA LEU A 15 5.47 50.16 26.07
C LEU A 15 4.93 49.53 24.77
N TYR A 16 3.60 49.47 24.70
CA TYR A 16 2.81 49.29 23.47
C TYR A 16 3.09 50.44 22.50
N SER A 17 3.27 50.14 21.20
CA SER A 17 2.70 50.94 20.08
C SER A 17 3.20 50.44 18.71
N SER A 18 2.26 49.89 17.94
CA SER A 18 2.01 50.22 16.53
C SER A 18 3.11 50.00 15.48
N PHE A 19 3.04 48.88 14.76
CA PHE A 19 3.44 48.82 13.34
C PHE A 19 2.32 48.16 12.54
N LEU A 20 1.46 49.00 11.96
CA LEU A 20 0.50 48.63 10.91
C LEU A 20 1.22 48.76 9.56
N ILE A 21 1.51 47.63 8.91
CA ILE A 21 1.89 47.61 7.50
C ILE A 21 0.63 47.29 6.69
N ASN A 22 0.21 48.28 5.90
CA ASN A 22 -0.85 48.20 4.89
C ASN A 22 -0.46 47.20 3.79
N ILE A 23 -1.25 46.14 3.60
CA ILE A 23 -1.25 45.33 2.38
C ILE A 23 -2.68 45.29 1.86
N SER A 24 -2.90 45.94 0.71
CA SER A 24 -4.19 45.96 0.01
C SER A 24 -4.54 44.59 -0.60
N PRO A 25 -5.82 44.18 -0.64
CA PRO A 25 -6.23 42.92 -1.26
C PRO A 25 -6.38 43.07 -2.79
N PRO A 26 -6.18 42.00 -3.57
CA PRO A 26 -6.42 42.03 -5.02
C PRO A 26 -7.92 42.03 -5.32
N LYS A 27 -8.32 42.88 -6.28
CA LYS A 27 -9.69 43.00 -6.81
C LYS A 27 -10.03 41.77 -7.66
N TYR A 28 -11.05 41.01 -7.26
CA TYR A 28 -11.72 40.04 -8.15
C TYR A 28 -12.97 40.68 -8.75
N SER A 29 -13.03 40.73 -10.09
CA SER A 29 -14.18 41.19 -10.86
C SER A 29 -15.26 40.11 -10.92
N LEU A 30 -16.44 40.41 -10.40
CA LEU A 30 -17.67 39.65 -10.59
C LEU A 30 -18.13 39.80 -12.05
N LEU A 31 -18.04 38.72 -12.84
CA LEU A 31 -18.73 38.61 -14.13
C LEU A 31 -20.13 38.05 -13.88
N THR A 32 -21.10 38.95 -13.92
CA THR A 32 -22.53 38.69 -13.97
C THR A 32 -22.92 38.07 -15.32
N LEU A 33 -23.40 36.83 -15.31
CA LEU A 33 -24.02 36.19 -16.48
C LEU A 33 -25.46 36.70 -16.63
N SER A 34 -25.66 37.55 -17.63
CA SER A 34 -26.96 38.03 -18.08
C SER A 34 -27.77 36.93 -18.76
N ARG A 35 -29.03 36.81 -18.33
CA ARG A 35 -30.11 36.02 -18.96
C ARG A 35 -30.43 36.54 -20.36
N ILE A 36 -30.50 35.66 -21.37
CA ILE A 36 -31.36 35.83 -22.56
C ILE A 36 -32.00 34.47 -22.91
N THR A 37 -33.24 34.34 -22.41
CA THR A 37 -34.48 33.78 -23.00
C THR A 37 -34.46 32.56 -23.93
N ASN A 38 -35.32 31.58 -23.60
CA ASN A 38 -36.48 31.31 -24.46
C ASN A 38 -37.69 30.80 -23.65
N ARG A 39 -38.84 31.45 -23.89
CA ARG A 39 -40.18 31.10 -23.43
C ARG A 39 -40.72 29.97 -24.31
N CYS A 40 -41.45 29.03 -23.70
CA CYS A 40 -42.72 28.53 -24.25
C CYS A 40 -43.61 28.06 -23.08
N CYS A 41 -44.82 28.58 -23.05
CA CYS A 41 -45.81 28.41 -22.00
C CYS A 41 -46.69 27.16 -22.22
N ASN A 42 -47.41 26.81 -21.14
CA ASN A 42 -48.80 26.31 -21.08
C ASN A 42 -49.08 24.82 -21.37
N LEU A 43 -49.41 24.05 -20.33
CA LEU A 43 -50.79 23.65 -19.91
C LEU A 43 -50.81 22.34 -19.10
N SER A 44 -51.77 22.31 -18.17
CA SER A 44 -52.15 21.27 -17.23
C SER A 44 -52.56 19.93 -17.86
N HIS A 45 -52.21 18.80 -17.21
CA HIS A 45 -53.16 17.81 -16.67
C HIS A 45 -52.44 16.57 -16.10
N THR A 46 -53.08 16.01 -15.09
CA THR A 46 -52.85 14.79 -14.29
C THR A 46 -52.45 13.51 -15.05
N CYS A 47 -51.43 12.78 -14.56
CA CYS A 47 -51.44 11.30 -14.45
C CYS A 47 -50.19 10.77 -13.67
N PRO A 48 -50.31 9.77 -12.77
CA PRO A 48 -49.19 9.27 -11.96
C PRO A 48 -48.62 7.96 -12.52
N LEU A 49 -47.35 7.94 -12.96
CA LEU A 49 -46.64 6.69 -13.21
C LEU A 49 -45.16 6.78 -12.82
N ARG A 50 -44.77 5.86 -11.93
CA ARG A 50 -43.40 5.55 -11.52
C ARG A 50 -42.47 5.41 -12.74
N ALA A 51 -41.57 6.37 -12.93
CA ALA A 51 -40.43 6.20 -13.81
C ALA A 51 -39.26 5.59 -13.02
N ARG A 52 -38.98 4.31 -13.29
CA ARG A 52 -37.72 3.64 -12.93
C ARG A 52 -36.56 4.49 -13.46
N LYS A 53 -35.76 5.08 -12.56
CA LYS A 53 -34.42 5.56 -12.92
C LYS A 53 -33.61 4.36 -13.38
N ARG A 54 -33.34 4.28 -14.69
CA ARG A 54 -32.27 3.45 -15.24
C ARG A 54 -30.96 3.95 -14.61
N SER A 55 -30.41 3.16 -13.71
CA SER A 55 -29.04 3.30 -13.23
C SER A 55 -28.10 3.09 -14.41
N THR A 56 -27.48 4.17 -14.86
CA THR A 56 -26.22 4.09 -15.61
C THR A 56 -25.17 3.43 -14.71
N PRO A 57 -24.44 2.39 -15.17
CA PRO A 57 -23.37 1.81 -14.37
C PRO A 57 -22.25 2.85 -14.27
N LEU A 58 -21.84 3.21 -13.06
CA LEU A 58 -20.60 3.94 -12.84
C LEU A 58 -19.45 2.98 -13.18
N TRP A 59 -18.98 3.03 -14.42
CA TRP A 59 -17.76 2.37 -14.82
C TRP A 59 -16.58 3.01 -14.09
N TYR A 60 -15.70 2.14 -13.55
CA TYR A 60 -14.40 2.43 -12.94
C TYR A 60 -13.83 3.82 -13.25
N CYS A 61 -13.67 4.67 -12.21
CA CYS A 61 -12.87 5.88 -12.34
C CYS A 61 -11.40 5.55 -12.04
N VAL A 62 -10.76 4.82 -12.96
CA VAL A 62 -9.34 5.03 -13.22
C VAL A 62 -9.28 6.41 -13.87
N THR A 63 -9.06 7.45 -13.08
CA THR A 63 -9.00 8.82 -13.59
C THR A 63 -7.90 8.93 -14.66
N GLU A 64 -8.04 9.83 -15.65
CA GLU A 64 -6.99 10.12 -16.65
C GLU A 64 -5.60 10.37 -16.00
N LYS A 65 -5.58 10.87 -14.74
CA LYS A 65 -4.35 11.03 -13.95
C LYS A 65 -3.70 9.69 -13.56
N THR A 66 -4.48 8.64 -13.29
CA THR A 66 -3.97 7.29 -13.00
C THR A 66 -3.37 6.67 -14.27
N VAL A 67 -3.91 6.97 -15.45
CA VAL A 67 -3.35 6.55 -16.75
C VAL A 67 -2.04 7.28 -17.08
N ASN A 68 -1.88 8.55 -16.73
CA ASN A 68 -0.61 9.27 -16.96
C ASN A 68 0.54 8.81 -16.05
N VAL A 69 0.24 8.36 -14.84
CA VAL A 69 1.22 7.72 -13.94
C VAL A 69 1.72 6.37 -14.50
N VAL A 70 0.88 5.70 -15.30
CA VAL A 70 1.17 4.42 -15.95
C VAL A 70 2.11 4.53 -17.17
N LYS A 71 2.23 5.71 -17.79
CA LYS A 71 3.02 5.89 -19.02
C LYS A 71 4.53 5.70 -18.87
N ASN A 72 5.08 5.74 -17.66
CA ASN A 72 6.54 5.65 -17.42
C ASN A 72 7.03 4.31 -16.86
N ALA A 73 6.14 3.43 -16.37
CA ALA A 73 6.50 2.07 -15.99
C ALA A 73 6.32 1.15 -17.21
N PRO A 74 7.35 0.41 -17.65
CA PRO A 74 7.19 -0.49 -18.80
C PRO A 74 6.10 -1.52 -18.47
N THR A 75 4.97 -1.46 -19.19
CA THR A 75 3.84 -2.40 -19.06
C THR A 75 4.27 -3.86 -19.09
N ARG A 76 5.39 -4.14 -19.78
CA ARG A 76 6.06 -5.44 -19.89
C ARG A 76 6.56 -6.04 -18.57
N ASN A 77 6.75 -5.23 -17.54
CA ASN A 77 7.42 -5.71 -16.32
C ASN A 77 6.45 -6.28 -15.29
N ILE A 78 5.15 -6.02 -15.39
CA ILE A 78 4.15 -6.36 -14.35
C ILE A 78 3.87 -7.86 -14.26
N LEU A 79 3.82 -8.50 -15.42
CA LEU A 79 3.50 -9.90 -15.58
C LEU A 79 4.34 -10.45 -16.72
N ASP A 80 4.86 -11.66 -16.55
CA ASP A 80 5.40 -12.40 -17.68
C ASP A 80 4.23 -12.91 -18.53
N PHE A 81 3.79 -12.10 -19.50
CA PHE A 81 2.63 -12.40 -20.33
C PHE A 81 2.80 -13.67 -21.16
N ARG A 82 4.05 -14.01 -21.53
CA ARG A 82 4.34 -15.24 -22.25
C ARG A 82 4.10 -16.43 -21.33
N TYR A 83 4.71 -16.41 -20.13
CA TYR A 83 4.49 -17.45 -19.13
C TYR A 83 3.01 -17.55 -18.73
N PHE A 84 2.32 -16.43 -18.57
CA PHE A 84 0.89 -16.37 -18.26
C PHE A 84 0.05 -17.08 -19.33
N CYS A 85 0.31 -16.81 -20.61
CA CYS A 85 -0.39 -17.45 -21.72
C CYS A 85 -0.08 -18.95 -21.84
N ASP A 86 1.18 -19.34 -21.59
CA ASP A 86 1.62 -20.73 -21.64
C ASP A 86 1.06 -21.56 -20.46
N HIS A 87 0.74 -20.92 -19.34
CA HIS A 87 0.25 -21.56 -18.09
C HIS A 87 -1.13 -21.06 -17.65
N LEU A 88 -2.00 -20.75 -18.61
CA LEU A 88 -3.29 -20.07 -18.35
C LEU A 88 -4.16 -20.80 -17.31
N GLU A 89 -4.20 -22.14 -17.35
CA GLU A 89 -4.97 -22.95 -16.40
C GLU A 89 -4.49 -22.78 -14.95
N VAL A 90 -3.17 -22.64 -14.74
CA VAL A 90 -2.59 -22.43 -13.41
C VAL A 90 -3.08 -21.09 -12.84
N TYR A 91 -3.10 -20.03 -13.65
CA TYR A 91 -3.62 -18.73 -13.23
C TYR A 91 -5.13 -18.78 -13.00
N ARG A 92 -5.89 -19.45 -13.86
CA ARG A 92 -7.35 -19.60 -13.72
C ARG A 92 -7.71 -20.27 -12.41
N GLU A 93 -7.04 -21.38 -12.08
CA GLU A 93 -7.25 -22.11 -10.83
C GLU A 93 -6.81 -21.29 -9.62
N ASN A 94 -5.65 -20.63 -9.69
CA ASN A 94 -5.17 -19.75 -8.63
C ASN A 94 -6.17 -18.61 -8.33
N ILE A 95 -6.70 -17.95 -9.36
CA ILE A 95 -7.68 -16.87 -9.25
C ILE A 95 -8.99 -17.37 -8.60
N ARG A 96 -9.45 -18.57 -8.99
CA ARG A 96 -10.61 -19.23 -8.38
C ARG A 96 -10.37 -19.50 -6.89
N ASN A 97 -9.23 -20.09 -6.54
CA ASN A 97 -8.88 -20.40 -5.15
C ASN A 97 -8.75 -19.13 -4.29
N ARG A 98 -8.30 -18.02 -4.88
CA ARG A 98 -8.28 -16.70 -4.21
C ARG A 98 -9.64 -16.00 -4.13
N GLY A 99 -10.72 -16.60 -4.65
CA GLY A 99 -12.06 -16.02 -4.60
C GLY A 99 -12.21 -14.76 -5.46
N LEU A 100 -11.38 -14.61 -6.50
CA LEU A 100 -11.38 -13.45 -7.39
C LEU A 100 -12.09 -13.77 -8.71
N GLN A 101 -12.61 -12.72 -9.36
CA GLN A 101 -13.19 -12.80 -10.71
C GLN A 101 -12.36 -11.94 -11.66
N ILE A 102 -11.59 -12.59 -12.52
CA ILE A 102 -10.69 -11.95 -13.49
C ILE A 102 -10.83 -12.69 -14.82
N ASP A 103 -10.97 -11.93 -15.91
CA ASP A 103 -11.10 -12.47 -17.27
C ASP A 103 -9.72 -12.83 -17.84
N VAL A 104 -9.24 -14.04 -17.52
CA VAL A 104 -7.94 -14.55 -17.98
C VAL A 104 -7.87 -14.72 -19.50
N ASP A 105 -9.00 -15.09 -20.13
CA ASP A 105 -9.09 -15.29 -21.58
C ASP A 105 -9.09 -13.94 -22.32
N GLY A 106 -9.75 -12.93 -21.75
CA GLY A 106 -9.65 -11.54 -22.20
C GLY A 106 -8.23 -10.99 -22.16
N ILE A 107 -7.48 -11.23 -21.07
CA ILE A 107 -6.06 -10.83 -20.95
C ILE A 107 -5.21 -11.49 -22.04
N LYS A 108 -5.40 -12.80 -22.27
CA LYS A 108 -4.69 -13.53 -23.34
C LYS A 108 -4.99 -12.96 -24.72
N SER A 109 -6.26 -12.67 -25.01
CA SER A 109 -6.69 -12.06 -26.28
C SER A 109 -6.05 -10.68 -26.49
N LEU A 110 -6.03 -9.84 -25.45
CA LEU A 110 -5.38 -8.53 -25.49
C LEU A 110 -3.88 -8.65 -25.77
N TYR A 111 -3.18 -9.60 -25.13
CA TYR A 111 -1.76 -9.83 -25.39
C TYR A 111 -1.47 -10.35 -26.81
N GLN A 112 -2.30 -11.27 -27.32
CA GLN A 112 -2.20 -11.72 -28.72
C GLN A 112 -2.38 -10.56 -29.69
N ARG A 113 -3.39 -9.71 -29.43
CA ARG A 113 -3.63 -8.51 -30.25
C ARG A 113 -2.47 -7.52 -30.19
N GLN A 114 -1.85 -7.33 -29.01
CA GLN A 114 -0.64 -6.51 -28.87
C GLN A 114 0.49 -7.06 -29.75
N CYS A 115 0.74 -8.36 -29.72
CA CYS A 115 1.77 -9.00 -30.54
C CYS A 115 1.51 -8.84 -32.04
N GLU A 116 0.26 -9.03 -32.49
CA GLU A 116 -0.16 -8.81 -33.88
C GLU A 116 0.09 -7.38 -34.34
N LEU A 117 -0.36 -6.39 -33.56
CA LEU A 117 -0.20 -4.96 -33.87
C LEU A 117 1.28 -4.58 -33.96
N ILE A 118 2.10 -5.03 -33.02
CA ILE A 118 3.55 -4.82 -33.06
C ILE A 118 4.14 -5.42 -34.35
N SER A 119 3.77 -6.64 -34.71
CA SER A 119 4.25 -7.29 -35.93
C SER A 119 3.84 -6.52 -37.19
N GLN A 120 2.59 -6.07 -37.28
CA GLN A 120 2.08 -5.27 -38.41
C GLN A 120 2.81 -3.93 -38.54
N ILE A 121 3.01 -3.22 -37.42
CA ILE A 121 3.75 -1.95 -37.38
C ILE A 121 5.19 -2.15 -37.88
N GLN A 122 5.87 -3.22 -37.45
CA GLN A 122 7.24 -3.50 -37.89
C GLN A 122 7.30 -3.82 -39.39
N GLN A 123 6.33 -4.56 -39.91
CA GLN A 123 6.22 -4.85 -41.34
C GLN A 123 6.01 -3.57 -42.16
N LEU A 124 5.07 -2.70 -41.78
CA LEU A 124 4.85 -1.42 -42.47
C LEU A 124 6.05 -0.47 -42.36
N ARG A 125 6.76 -0.46 -41.22
CA ARG A 125 8.01 0.31 -41.07
C ARG A 125 9.09 -0.19 -42.04
N LYS A 126 9.21 -1.50 -42.23
CA LYS A 126 10.12 -2.10 -43.20
C LYS A 126 9.76 -1.68 -44.63
N GLU A 127 8.48 -1.76 -45.01
CA GLU A 127 7.99 -1.34 -46.33
C GLU A 127 8.21 0.15 -46.58
N ARG A 128 7.92 1.01 -45.59
CA ARG A 128 8.17 2.45 -45.66
C ARG A 128 9.65 2.75 -45.88
N ASN A 129 10.54 2.04 -45.20
CA ASN A 129 11.99 2.23 -45.37
C ASN A 129 12.44 1.81 -46.79
N GLN A 130 11.90 0.72 -47.34
CA GLN A 130 12.16 0.31 -48.73
C GLN A 130 11.66 1.35 -49.75
N VAL A 131 10.47 1.92 -49.53
CA VAL A 131 9.94 3.02 -50.37
C VAL A 131 10.84 4.25 -50.29
N ALA A 132 11.35 4.59 -49.10
CA ALA A 132 12.28 5.70 -48.92
C ALA A 132 13.62 5.47 -49.64
N GLU A 133 14.15 4.24 -49.66
CA GLU A 133 15.34 3.88 -50.44
C GLU A 133 15.09 3.98 -51.95
N ARG A 134 13.97 3.47 -52.45
CA ARG A 134 13.60 3.59 -53.87
C ARG A 134 13.44 5.05 -54.29
N LEU A 135 12.86 5.90 -53.43
CA LEU A 135 12.77 7.35 -53.67
C LEU A 135 14.14 8.02 -53.79
N LYS A 136 15.14 7.61 -52.99
CA LYS A 136 16.52 8.11 -53.12
C LYS A 136 17.15 7.70 -54.45
N ASN A 137 16.90 6.47 -54.89
CA ASN A 137 17.44 5.95 -56.16
C ASN A 137 16.80 6.62 -57.38
N ILE A 138 15.48 6.87 -57.35
CA ILE A 138 14.73 7.54 -58.43
C ILE A 138 15.02 9.04 -58.47
N ALA A 139 15.40 9.68 -57.36
CA ALA A 139 15.83 11.08 -57.39
C ALA A 139 17.02 11.33 -58.35
N ASN A 140 17.79 10.29 -58.66
CA ASN A 140 18.90 10.33 -59.62
C ASN A 140 18.48 10.03 -61.08
N ILE A 141 17.24 9.61 -61.33
CA ILE A 141 16.74 9.14 -62.63
C ILE A 141 15.36 9.78 -62.90
N SER A 142 15.32 10.79 -63.75
CA SER A 142 14.30 11.84 -63.90
C SER A 142 12.84 11.45 -64.26
N SER A 143 12.20 10.47 -63.62
CA SER A 143 10.78 10.13 -63.82
C SER A 143 9.86 10.77 -62.75
N THR A 144 9.15 11.84 -63.13
CA THR A 144 8.25 12.59 -62.22
C THR A 144 7.04 11.78 -61.77
N LYS A 145 6.54 10.84 -62.59
CA LYS A 145 5.34 10.05 -62.29
C LYS A 145 5.59 9.01 -61.20
N GLU A 146 6.62 8.18 -61.35
CA GLU A 146 7.00 7.17 -60.35
C GLU A 146 7.38 7.83 -59.02
N LYS A 147 8.06 8.98 -59.07
CA LYS A 147 8.39 9.75 -57.87
C LYS A 147 7.15 10.18 -57.08
N ASN A 148 6.07 10.57 -57.77
CA ASN A 148 4.82 10.95 -57.12
C ASN A 148 4.08 9.72 -56.56
N GLU A 149 4.09 8.59 -57.27
CA GLU A 149 3.50 7.33 -56.79
C GLU A 149 4.17 6.84 -55.50
N TYR A 150 5.51 6.81 -55.44
CA TYR A 150 6.22 6.41 -54.22
C TYR A 150 6.05 7.41 -53.07
N LYS A 151 5.90 8.71 -53.35
CA LYS A 151 5.57 9.71 -52.32
C LYS A 151 4.20 9.46 -51.71
N GLU A 152 3.19 9.17 -52.54
CA GLU A 152 1.84 8.86 -52.05
C GLU A 152 1.84 7.53 -51.27
N GLN A 153 2.51 6.48 -51.75
CA GLN A 153 2.69 5.24 -50.99
C GLN A 153 3.34 5.49 -49.62
N GLY A 154 4.39 6.31 -49.56
CA GLY A 154 5.03 6.68 -48.30
C GLY A 154 4.11 7.44 -47.33
N LYS A 155 3.22 8.30 -47.84
CA LYS A 155 2.21 9.02 -47.03
C LYS A 155 1.15 8.07 -46.47
N VAL A 156 0.66 7.14 -47.30
CA VAL A 156 -0.30 6.11 -46.88
C VAL A 156 0.30 5.25 -45.78
N LEU A 157 1.50 4.69 -45.99
CA LEU A 157 2.21 3.89 -44.99
C LEU A 157 2.45 4.65 -43.68
N LYS A 158 2.78 5.95 -43.74
CA LYS A 158 2.93 6.78 -42.54
C LYS A 158 1.61 6.92 -41.78
N THR A 159 0.50 7.06 -42.51
CA THR A 159 -0.84 7.19 -41.92
C THR A 159 -1.27 5.87 -41.28
N ASP A 160 -1.04 4.76 -41.95
CA ASP A 160 -1.38 3.42 -41.45
C ASP A 160 -0.58 3.06 -40.20
N ILE A 161 0.73 3.36 -40.19
CA ILE A 161 1.58 3.20 -39.00
C ILE A 161 1.01 4.00 -37.83
N ALA A 162 0.68 5.28 -38.03
CA ALA A 162 0.13 6.13 -36.96
C ALA A 162 -1.21 5.60 -36.43
N ASN A 163 -2.07 5.07 -37.30
CA ASN A 163 -3.34 4.48 -36.90
C ASN A 163 -3.15 3.19 -36.09
N LEU A 164 -2.21 2.32 -36.49
CA LEU A 164 -1.89 1.11 -35.74
C LEU A 164 -1.20 1.41 -34.41
N GLU A 165 -0.32 2.42 -34.36
CA GLU A 165 0.32 2.87 -33.12
C GLU A 165 -0.72 3.37 -32.10
N LYS A 166 -1.75 4.09 -32.56
CA LYS A 166 -2.86 4.51 -31.71
C LYS A 166 -3.69 3.33 -31.18
N GLN A 167 -3.95 2.32 -32.03
CA GLN A 167 -4.63 1.10 -31.58
C GLN A 167 -3.78 0.32 -30.58
N LEU A 168 -2.46 0.26 -30.81
CA LEU A 168 -1.53 -0.39 -29.89
C LEU A 168 -1.55 0.29 -28.52
N GLU A 169 -1.53 1.63 -28.46
CA GLU A 169 -1.61 2.37 -27.20
C GLU A 169 -2.88 1.98 -26.40
N THR A 170 -4.05 1.96 -27.04
CA THR A 170 -5.30 1.54 -26.36
C THR A 170 -5.26 0.09 -25.86
N VAL A 171 -4.70 -0.83 -26.65
CA VAL A 171 -4.57 -2.25 -26.27
C VAL A 171 -3.59 -2.40 -25.10
N GLU A 172 -2.47 -1.68 -25.12
CA GLU A 172 -1.47 -1.71 -24.05
C GLU A 172 -1.99 -1.14 -22.74
N GLU A 173 -2.74 -0.04 -22.79
CA GLU A 173 -3.40 0.54 -21.61
C GLU A 173 -4.42 -0.42 -21.00
N THR A 174 -5.25 -1.06 -21.83
CA THR A 174 -6.26 -2.02 -21.37
C THR A 174 -5.60 -3.28 -20.81
N LEU A 175 -4.60 -3.82 -21.51
CA LEU A 175 -3.85 -4.99 -21.06
C LEU A 175 -3.16 -4.73 -19.72
N PHE A 176 -2.59 -3.55 -19.53
CA PHE A 176 -1.98 -3.14 -18.27
C PHE A 176 -3.01 -3.15 -17.12
N ILE A 177 -4.17 -2.51 -17.33
CA ILE A 177 -5.21 -2.41 -16.31
C ILE A 177 -5.69 -3.79 -15.88
N GLU A 178 -5.92 -4.70 -16.82
CA GLU A 178 -6.35 -6.06 -16.51
C GLU A 178 -5.24 -6.89 -15.87
N ALA A 179 -3.99 -6.77 -16.35
CA ALA A 179 -2.84 -7.47 -15.77
C ALA A 179 -2.55 -7.05 -14.33
N MET A 180 -2.81 -5.78 -13.99
CA MET A 180 -2.63 -5.28 -12.62
C MET A 180 -3.56 -5.96 -11.61
N LYS A 181 -4.73 -6.45 -12.06
CA LYS A 181 -5.69 -7.16 -11.21
C LYS A 181 -5.23 -8.59 -10.87
N VAL A 182 -4.37 -9.18 -11.70
CA VAL A 182 -3.89 -10.55 -11.52
C VAL A 182 -3.08 -10.64 -10.22
N PRO A 183 -3.46 -11.51 -9.27
CA PRO A 183 -2.73 -11.70 -8.03
C PRO A 183 -1.43 -12.48 -8.27
N ASN A 184 -0.58 -12.55 -7.25
CA ASN A 184 0.51 -13.50 -7.24
C ASN A 184 -0.01 -14.95 -7.30
N LEU A 185 0.86 -15.87 -7.70
CA LEU A 185 0.60 -17.30 -7.51
C LEU A 185 0.52 -17.62 -6.03
N THR A 186 -0.04 -18.78 -5.69
CA THR A 186 -0.24 -19.23 -4.31
C THR A 186 0.71 -20.38 -4.01
N HIS A 187 1.35 -20.35 -2.84
CA HIS A 187 2.20 -21.45 -2.40
C HIS A 187 1.36 -22.74 -2.28
N PRO A 188 1.86 -23.91 -2.73
CA PRO A 188 1.10 -25.17 -2.72
C PRO A 188 0.53 -25.57 -1.35
N ASP A 189 1.26 -25.30 -0.26
CA ASP A 189 0.83 -25.60 1.12
C ASP A 189 -0.24 -24.67 1.71
N VAL A 190 -0.60 -23.57 1.01
CA VAL A 190 -1.59 -22.61 1.52
C VAL A 190 -2.97 -23.29 1.64
N PRO A 191 -3.66 -23.17 2.79
CA PRO A 191 -5.02 -23.67 2.92
C PRO A 191 -5.96 -22.99 1.90
N ILE A 192 -6.82 -23.76 1.24
CA ILE A 192 -7.76 -23.20 0.26
C ILE A 192 -9.04 -22.77 0.97
N GLY A 193 -9.45 -21.51 0.78
CA GLY A 193 -10.76 -21.01 1.23
C GLY A 193 -10.71 -19.62 1.85
N ALA A 194 -11.80 -19.30 2.55
CA ALA A 194 -11.98 -18.07 3.32
C ALA A 194 -11.20 -18.11 4.65
N GLU A 195 -11.20 -17.00 5.39
CA GLU A 195 -10.43 -16.78 6.64
C GLU A 195 -10.60 -17.92 7.66
N GLU A 196 -11.78 -18.54 7.75
CA GLU A 196 -12.05 -19.64 8.68
C GLU A 196 -11.25 -20.91 8.37
N GLN A 197 -10.66 -21.01 7.18
CA GLN A 197 -9.77 -22.11 6.79
C GLN A 197 -8.30 -21.88 7.19
N ALA A 198 -8.00 -20.78 7.89
CA ALA A 198 -6.67 -20.55 8.44
C ALA A 198 -6.23 -21.73 9.31
N ARG A 199 -5.02 -22.24 9.05
CA ARG A 199 -4.47 -23.38 9.79
C ARG A 199 -3.64 -22.89 10.95
N VAL A 200 -3.98 -23.30 12.17
CA VAL A 200 -3.18 -23.03 13.37
C VAL A 200 -1.89 -23.84 13.30
N LEU A 201 -0.74 -23.16 13.21
CA LEU A 201 0.58 -23.79 13.17
C LEU A 201 1.17 -23.96 14.57
N LYS A 202 0.92 -23.00 15.46
CA LYS A 202 1.49 -22.95 16.79
C LYS A 202 0.58 -22.16 17.73
N VAL A 203 0.53 -22.58 18.99
CA VAL A 203 -0.06 -21.83 20.10
C VAL A 203 1.01 -21.69 21.18
N VAL A 204 1.14 -20.49 21.72
CA VAL A 204 2.06 -20.16 22.80
C VAL A 204 1.23 -19.53 23.91
N ASP A 205 1.20 -20.20 25.06
CA ASP A 205 0.57 -19.70 26.26
C ASP A 205 1.63 -19.05 27.15
N ALA A 206 1.43 -17.78 27.48
CA ALA A 206 2.26 -17.12 28.48
C ALA A 206 1.97 -17.70 29.87
N ALA A 207 3.01 -17.81 30.70
CA ALA A 207 2.85 -18.12 32.11
C ALA A 207 2.16 -16.94 32.80
N GLN A 208 0.83 -16.99 32.91
CA GLN A 208 0.08 -15.94 33.60
C GLN A 208 0.31 -16.04 35.12
N SER A 209 0.64 -14.91 35.76
CA SER A 209 0.21 -14.67 37.14
C SER A 209 -1.32 -14.71 37.15
N ALA A 210 -1.94 -15.40 38.10
CA ALA A 210 -3.40 -15.61 38.13
C ALA A 210 -4.15 -14.32 37.76
N PRO A 211 -4.94 -14.32 36.67
CA PRO A 211 -5.63 -13.12 36.22
C PRO A 211 -6.61 -12.64 37.31
N PRO A 212 -6.92 -11.34 37.36
CA PRO A 212 -7.95 -10.84 38.28
C PRO A 212 -9.30 -11.51 37.98
N GLU A 213 -10.16 -11.61 39.00
CA GLU A 213 -11.50 -12.23 38.89
C GLU A 213 -12.37 -11.54 37.81
N HIS A 214 -12.13 -10.24 37.58
CA HIS A 214 -12.70 -9.47 36.50
C HIS A 214 -11.58 -8.83 35.66
N VAL A 215 -11.71 -8.93 34.34
CA VAL A 215 -10.76 -8.38 33.36
C VAL A 215 -11.50 -7.32 32.56
N ASP A 216 -11.14 -6.05 32.75
CA ASP A 216 -11.71 -4.95 31.98
C ASP A 216 -11.23 -5.01 30.53
N ASN A 217 -12.06 -4.56 29.59
CA ASN A 217 -11.59 -4.34 28.22
C ASN A 217 -10.78 -3.03 28.13
N HIS A 218 -9.96 -2.89 27.08
CA HIS A 218 -9.08 -1.74 26.93
C HIS A 218 -9.80 -0.37 26.89
N LEU A 219 -11.10 -0.31 26.53
CA LEU A 219 -11.85 0.96 26.53
C LEU A 219 -12.12 1.42 27.96
N LEU A 220 -12.58 0.52 28.83
CA LEU A 220 -12.85 0.83 30.24
C LEU A 220 -11.56 1.21 30.97
N ILE A 221 -10.47 0.49 30.68
CA ILE A 221 -9.14 0.80 31.21
C ILE A 221 -8.70 2.18 30.73
N ALA A 222 -8.83 2.46 29.44
CA ALA A 222 -8.39 3.73 28.87
C ALA A 222 -9.20 4.93 29.37
N GLU A 223 -10.50 4.75 29.66
CA GLU A 223 -11.33 5.78 30.28
C GLU A 223 -10.92 6.02 31.74
N ARG A 224 -10.80 4.95 32.54
CA ARG A 224 -10.47 5.05 33.96
C ARG A 224 -9.09 5.67 34.21
N LEU A 225 -8.11 5.31 33.40
CA LEU A 225 -6.71 5.74 33.51
C LEU A 225 -6.37 6.94 32.62
N ASP A 226 -7.38 7.55 31.97
CA ASP A 226 -7.24 8.69 31.06
C ASP A 226 -6.14 8.47 29.99
N LEU A 227 -6.17 7.30 29.33
CA LEU A 227 -5.15 6.84 28.38
C LEU A 227 -5.52 7.10 26.91
N ALA A 228 -6.81 7.24 26.61
CA ALA A 228 -7.26 7.53 25.25
C ALA A 228 -8.50 8.42 25.23
N ASP A 229 -8.56 9.33 24.27
CA ASP A 229 -9.71 10.21 24.04
C ASP A 229 -10.23 10.03 22.61
N PHE A 230 -11.33 9.29 22.50
CA PHE A 230 -12.03 9.03 21.24
C PHE A 230 -13.06 10.11 20.90
N GLU A 231 -13.62 10.79 21.90
CA GLU A 231 -14.66 11.82 21.69
C GLU A 231 -14.04 13.08 21.06
N SER A 232 -12.93 13.56 21.63
CA SER A 232 -12.18 14.68 21.06
C SER A 232 -11.64 14.35 19.67
N ALA A 233 -11.19 13.12 19.44
CA ALA A 233 -10.74 12.68 18.12
C ALA A 233 -11.91 12.65 17.12
N ALA A 234 -13.09 12.15 17.52
CA ALA A 234 -14.28 12.16 16.69
C ALA A 234 -14.73 13.57 16.31
N LYS A 235 -14.64 14.52 17.25
CA LYS A 235 -14.95 15.93 17.02
C LYS A 235 -13.98 16.60 16.02
N VAL A 236 -12.70 16.24 16.05
CA VAL A 236 -11.65 16.90 15.25
C VAL A 236 -11.42 16.23 13.89
N SER A 237 -11.32 14.91 13.86
CA SER A 237 -10.89 14.12 12.69
C SER A 237 -11.97 13.16 12.17
N GLY A 238 -13.06 12.99 12.92
CA GLY A 238 -14.12 12.03 12.61
C GLY A 238 -13.94 10.69 13.33
N GLN A 239 -14.89 9.77 13.11
CA GLN A 239 -14.92 8.46 13.76
C GLN A 239 -13.66 7.63 13.45
N LYS A 240 -13.33 6.67 14.33
CA LYS A 240 -12.16 5.76 14.18
C LYS A 240 -10.79 6.44 14.22
N PHE A 241 -10.71 7.66 14.76
CA PHE A 241 -9.47 8.29 15.22
C PHE A 241 -9.44 8.30 16.76
N TYR A 242 -8.26 8.53 17.33
CA TYR A 242 -8.04 8.59 18.78
C TYR A 242 -6.89 9.54 19.12
N TYR A 243 -6.91 10.10 20.32
CA TYR A 243 -5.71 10.60 20.98
C TYR A 243 -5.24 9.55 21.99
N LEU A 244 -3.95 9.25 22.04
CA LEU A 244 -3.35 8.61 23.22
C LEU A 244 -2.91 9.69 24.20
N LYS A 245 -3.06 9.40 25.49
CA LYS A 245 -2.75 10.30 26.59
C LYS A 245 -1.88 9.61 27.63
N ASN A 246 -1.21 10.42 28.44
CA ASN A 246 -0.48 9.99 29.62
C ASN A 246 0.46 8.79 29.33
N ALA A 247 0.33 7.71 30.10
CA ALA A 247 1.18 6.53 29.95
C ALA A 247 1.03 5.83 28.59
N ALA A 248 -0.15 5.86 27.95
CA ALA A 248 -0.35 5.19 26.67
C ALA A 248 0.36 5.93 25.51
N ALA A 249 0.45 7.25 25.57
CA ALA A 249 1.26 8.02 24.62
C ALA A 249 2.75 7.68 24.74
N LEU A 250 3.26 7.51 25.97
CA LEU A 250 4.63 7.04 26.21
C LEU A 250 4.82 5.58 25.79
N LEU A 251 3.80 4.74 25.98
CA LEU A 251 3.82 3.33 25.61
C LEU A 251 3.92 3.15 24.08
N GLU A 252 3.27 3.99 23.29
CA GLU A 252 3.44 4.01 21.83
C GLU A 252 4.91 4.24 21.46
N VAL A 253 5.54 5.27 22.01
CA VAL A 253 6.96 5.58 21.76
C VAL A 253 7.88 4.45 22.26
N ALA A 254 7.56 3.86 23.40
CA ALA A 254 8.29 2.74 23.97
C ALA A 254 8.26 1.51 23.06
N LEU A 255 7.08 1.13 22.56
CA LEU A 255 6.90 0.01 21.64
C LEU A 255 7.63 0.24 20.31
N ILE A 256 7.62 1.47 19.76
CA ILE A 256 8.37 1.82 18.55
C ILE A 256 9.87 1.62 18.77
N ASN A 257 10.43 2.19 19.84
CA ASN A 257 11.87 2.12 20.11
C ASN A 257 12.32 0.69 20.45
N TRP A 258 11.55 -0.01 21.28
CA TRP A 258 11.82 -1.40 21.64
C TRP A 258 11.84 -2.31 20.41
N SER A 259 10.83 -2.19 19.53
CA SER A 259 10.74 -3.02 18.32
C SER A 259 11.84 -2.68 17.31
N LEU A 260 12.14 -1.41 17.07
CA LEU A 260 13.27 -1.00 16.22
C LEU A 260 14.59 -1.54 16.76
N ASN A 261 14.88 -1.37 18.04
CA ASN A 261 16.12 -1.85 18.64
C ASN A 261 16.25 -3.37 18.54
N HIS A 262 15.16 -4.11 18.78
CA HIS A 262 15.14 -5.56 18.62
C HIS A 262 15.45 -5.95 17.18
N VAL A 263 14.75 -5.38 16.19
CA VAL A 263 14.92 -5.74 14.78
C VAL A 263 16.30 -5.32 14.23
N VAL A 264 16.82 -4.16 14.63
CA VAL A 264 18.18 -3.71 14.28
C VAL A 264 19.23 -4.67 14.83
N SER A 265 19.04 -5.21 16.04
CA SER A 265 19.94 -6.24 16.60
C SER A 265 19.99 -7.53 15.78
N LYS A 266 18.98 -7.78 14.93
CA LYS A 266 18.91 -8.90 13.98
C LYS A 266 19.53 -8.56 12.62
N GLY A 267 20.24 -7.43 12.50
CA GLY A 267 20.98 -7.03 11.29
C GLY A 267 20.16 -6.28 10.25
N PHE A 268 19.01 -5.71 10.62
CA PHE A 268 18.22 -4.86 9.75
C PHE A 268 18.76 -3.42 9.77
N THR A 269 18.80 -2.79 8.60
CA THR A 269 19.16 -1.37 8.48
C THR A 269 17.95 -0.49 8.80
N PRO A 270 18.01 0.37 9.83
CA PRO A 270 16.91 1.26 10.16
C PRO A 270 16.81 2.40 9.15
N LEU A 271 15.59 2.70 8.70
CA LEU A 271 15.27 3.81 7.81
C LEU A 271 14.14 4.66 8.42
N SER A 272 14.14 5.94 8.10
CA SER A 272 12.98 6.82 8.30
C SER A 272 12.34 7.07 6.93
N THR A 273 11.05 6.80 6.80
CA THR A 273 10.33 6.83 5.52
C THR A 273 9.32 7.97 5.44
N PRO A 274 9.07 8.54 4.25
CA PRO A 274 7.94 9.44 4.04
C PRO A 274 6.59 8.73 4.22
N ASP A 275 5.60 9.42 4.80
CA ASP A 275 4.21 8.93 4.89
C ASP A 275 3.39 9.22 3.60
N LEU A 276 3.92 10.08 2.71
CA LEU A 276 3.35 10.40 1.41
C LEU A 276 4.22 9.78 0.30
N VAL A 277 3.58 9.02 -0.58
CA VAL A 277 4.25 8.38 -1.72
C VAL A 277 3.45 8.58 -3.00
N ARG A 278 4.10 8.40 -4.16
CA ARG A 278 3.41 8.44 -5.46
C ARG A 278 2.45 7.27 -5.57
N THR A 279 1.28 7.52 -6.17
CA THR A 279 0.24 6.51 -6.40
C THR A 279 0.79 5.28 -7.14
N GLU A 280 1.69 5.45 -8.12
CA GLU A 280 2.33 4.33 -8.83
C GLU A 280 3.01 3.34 -7.88
N VAL A 281 3.72 3.83 -6.86
CA VAL A 281 4.46 2.97 -5.93
C VAL A 281 3.48 2.14 -5.09
N VAL A 282 2.37 2.73 -4.66
CA VAL A 282 1.30 2.00 -3.94
C VAL A 282 0.71 0.90 -4.80
N LEU A 283 0.38 1.22 -6.06
CA LEU A 283 -0.18 0.26 -7.00
C LEU A 283 0.82 -0.86 -7.30
N ALA A 284 2.10 -0.53 -7.46
CA ALA A 284 3.17 -1.47 -7.73
C ALA A 284 3.42 -2.44 -6.56
N CYS A 285 3.22 -2.00 -5.31
CA CYS A 285 3.27 -2.87 -4.15
C CYS A 285 2.05 -3.80 -4.02
N GLY A 286 1.03 -3.66 -4.88
CA GLY A 286 -0.16 -4.52 -4.88
C GLY A 286 -1.31 -4.04 -4.01
N PHE A 287 -1.22 -2.81 -3.47
CA PHE A 287 -2.29 -2.18 -2.68
C PHE A 287 -3.36 -1.59 -3.59
N GLN A 288 -4.07 -2.45 -4.32
CA GLN A 288 -5.17 -2.06 -5.17
C GLN A 288 -6.51 -2.22 -4.43
N PRO A 289 -7.49 -1.34 -4.66
CA PRO A 289 -8.85 -1.54 -4.16
C PRO A 289 -9.43 -2.87 -4.67
N ARG A 290 -9.82 -3.78 -3.77
CA ARG A 290 -10.74 -4.87 -4.12
C ARG A 290 -12.15 -4.28 -4.21
N GLY A 291 -12.56 -3.84 -5.40
CA GLY A 291 -13.88 -3.24 -5.66
C GLY A 291 -13.91 -1.70 -5.68
N GLU A 292 -15.11 -1.12 -5.58
CA GLU A 292 -15.34 0.34 -5.76
C GLU A 292 -14.73 1.21 -4.64
N ALA A 293 -14.52 0.64 -3.45
CA ALA A 293 -14.01 1.37 -2.30
C ALA A 293 -12.49 1.21 -2.13
N SER A 294 -11.75 2.27 -2.43
CA SER A 294 -10.31 2.34 -2.14
C SER A 294 -10.06 2.42 -0.63
N GLN A 295 -9.09 1.63 -0.14
CA GLN A 295 -8.59 1.71 1.24
C GLN A 295 -7.60 2.86 1.45
N ILE A 296 -7.22 3.58 0.38
CA ILE A 296 -6.13 4.57 0.37
C ILE A 296 -6.68 6.00 0.44
N TYR A 297 -6.10 6.83 1.31
CA TYR A 297 -6.31 8.28 1.30
C TYR A 297 -5.41 8.94 0.25
N ARG A 298 -6.02 9.72 -0.65
CA ARG A 298 -5.31 10.47 -1.71
C ARG A 298 -5.24 11.94 -1.35
N VAL A 299 -4.11 12.58 -1.64
CA VAL A 299 -3.96 14.02 -1.48
C VAL A 299 -4.62 14.71 -2.67
N ALA A 300 -5.54 15.64 -2.39
CA ALA A 300 -6.23 16.41 -3.42
C ALA A 300 -5.22 17.14 -4.33
N ASP A 301 -5.53 17.20 -5.62
CA ASP A 301 -4.74 17.92 -6.63
C ASP A 301 -3.27 17.49 -6.79
N SER A 302 -2.91 16.28 -6.34
CA SER A 302 -1.57 15.70 -6.54
C SER A 302 -1.63 14.23 -6.99
N ASP A 303 -0.47 13.65 -7.31
CA ASP A 303 -0.28 12.22 -7.55
C ASP A 303 0.10 11.44 -6.27
N LEU A 304 0.10 12.11 -5.11
CA LEU A 304 0.49 11.54 -3.83
C LEU A 304 -0.69 10.93 -3.06
N CYS A 305 -0.38 9.93 -2.25
CA CYS A 305 -1.29 9.33 -1.30
C CYS A 305 -0.59 8.98 0.00
N LEU A 306 -1.39 8.90 1.06
CA LEU A 306 -0.93 8.43 2.37
C LEU A 306 -0.78 6.90 2.33
N VAL A 307 0.31 6.41 2.91
CA VAL A 307 0.64 4.98 2.92
C VAL A 307 -0.18 4.24 3.97
N GLY A 308 -0.62 3.02 3.65
CA GLY A 308 -1.27 2.11 4.61
C GLY A 308 -0.29 1.28 5.45
N THR A 309 1.01 1.42 5.18
CA THR A 309 2.14 0.74 5.83
C THR A 309 3.48 1.28 5.33
N ALA A 310 4.51 1.28 6.17
CA ALA A 310 5.90 1.56 5.79
C ALA A 310 6.49 0.54 4.78
N GLU A 311 5.83 -0.60 4.53
CA GLU A 311 6.19 -1.54 3.45
C GLU A 311 6.31 -0.82 2.10
N ILE A 312 5.37 0.09 1.80
CA ILE A 312 5.30 0.77 0.51
C ILE A 312 6.53 1.65 0.24
N PRO A 313 6.91 2.61 1.12
CA PRO A 313 8.10 3.40 0.90
C PRO A 313 9.39 2.57 0.99
N LEU A 314 9.43 1.51 1.81
CA LEU A 314 10.57 0.59 1.86
C LEU A 314 10.73 -0.18 0.54
N GLY A 315 9.64 -0.70 -0.03
CA GLY A 315 9.64 -1.37 -1.33
C GLY A 315 10.04 -0.43 -2.47
N GLY A 316 9.58 0.82 -2.43
CA GLY A 316 9.94 1.84 -3.40
C GLY A 316 11.41 2.30 -3.35
N TYR A 317 12.15 2.03 -2.27
CA TYR A 317 13.50 2.54 -2.06
C TYR A 317 14.50 2.12 -3.15
N TYR A 318 14.40 0.88 -3.64
CA TYR A 318 15.24 0.34 -4.71
C TYR A 318 14.54 0.29 -6.08
N MET A 319 13.43 1.01 -6.26
CA MET A 319 12.66 1.04 -7.50
C MET A 319 13.57 1.38 -8.71
N ASN A 320 13.40 0.65 -9.80
CA ASN A 320 14.18 0.77 -11.05
C ASN A 320 15.70 0.49 -10.95
N GLN A 321 16.17 -0.14 -9.87
CA GLN A 321 17.60 -0.46 -9.71
C GLN A 321 17.95 -1.90 -10.12
N ILE A 322 19.20 -2.09 -10.52
CA ILE A 322 19.84 -3.40 -10.67
C ILE A 322 20.89 -3.51 -9.56
N LEU A 323 20.63 -4.36 -8.58
CA LEU A 323 21.46 -4.59 -7.40
C LEU A 323 22.61 -5.55 -7.72
N ASP A 324 23.67 -5.48 -6.91
CA ASP A 324 24.74 -6.49 -6.92
C ASP A 324 24.26 -7.74 -6.15
N GLU A 325 24.55 -8.95 -6.64
CA GLU A 325 24.20 -10.18 -5.93
C GLU A 325 24.76 -10.22 -4.50
N GLN A 326 25.93 -9.64 -4.27
CA GLN A 326 26.63 -9.67 -2.98
C GLN A 326 25.96 -8.81 -1.92
N SER A 327 25.10 -7.86 -2.29
CA SER A 327 24.35 -7.06 -1.31
C SER A 327 23.11 -7.79 -0.77
N LEU A 328 22.72 -8.93 -1.37
CA LEU A 328 21.52 -9.68 -0.97
C LEU A 328 21.85 -10.74 0.11
N PRO A 329 20.97 -10.92 1.12
CA PRO A 329 19.69 -10.23 1.31
C PRO A 329 19.86 -8.82 1.91
N ILE A 330 19.11 -7.86 1.39
CA ILE A 330 18.99 -6.52 1.99
C ILE A 330 17.83 -6.56 2.98
N ARG A 331 18.09 -6.18 4.24
CA ARG A 331 17.11 -6.19 5.34
C ARG A 331 16.93 -4.76 5.84
N MET A 332 15.70 -4.23 5.79
CA MET A 332 15.36 -2.86 6.18
C MET A 332 14.24 -2.85 7.22
N VAL A 333 14.31 -1.93 8.17
CA VAL A 333 13.23 -1.70 9.14
C VAL A 333 12.88 -0.22 9.22
N ALA A 334 11.60 0.11 9.27
CA ALA A 334 11.14 1.48 9.49
C ALA A 334 9.86 1.49 10.31
N PHE A 335 9.68 2.52 11.13
CA PHE A 335 8.36 2.87 11.61
C PHE A 335 7.73 3.92 10.71
N GLY A 336 6.40 3.96 10.67
CA GLY A 336 5.66 5.00 9.96
C GLY A 336 4.19 5.05 10.37
N HIS A 337 3.52 6.13 9.98
CA HIS A 337 2.09 6.26 10.19
C HIS A 337 1.34 5.56 9.05
N CYS A 338 0.37 4.73 9.42
CA CYS A 338 -0.42 3.92 8.52
C CYS A 338 -1.82 4.51 8.41
N PHE A 339 -2.24 4.85 7.20
CA PHE A 339 -3.55 5.46 6.92
C PHE A 339 -4.42 4.52 6.10
N ARG A 340 -5.55 4.08 6.67
CA ARG A 340 -6.47 3.13 6.02
C ARG A 340 -7.92 3.60 6.16
N LYS A 341 -8.66 3.66 5.05
CA LYS A 341 -10.07 4.09 5.07
C LYS A 341 -11.00 3.05 5.70
N GLU A 342 -10.53 1.82 5.90
CA GLU A 342 -11.26 0.73 6.55
C GLU A 342 -12.70 0.54 6.02
N VAL A 343 -12.91 0.75 4.72
CA VAL A 343 -14.24 0.68 4.10
C VAL A 343 -14.73 -0.76 4.12
N GLY A 344 -15.99 -0.98 4.51
CA GLY A 344 -16.62 -2.31 4.59
C GLY A 344 -16.51 -2.98 5.97
N SER A 345 -15.81 -2.38 6.93
CA SER A 345 -15.69 -2.92 8.28
C SER A 345 -16.75 -2.33 9.23
N ALA A 346 -17.84 -3.08 9.43
CA ALA A 346 -18.86 -2.84 10.45
C ALA A 346 -18.78 -3.91 11.57
N GLY A 347 -19.26 -3.59 12.78
CA GLY A 347 -19.35 -4.56 13.89
C GLY A 347 -18.36 -4.31 15.03
N GLN A 348 -18.18 -5.28 15.94
CA GLN A 348 -17.39 -5.11 17.18
C GLN A 348 -15.91 -4.76 16.94
N ALA A 349 -15.34 -5.13 15.79
CA ALA A 349 -13.99 -4.72 15.41
C ALA A 349 -13.83 -3.20 15.22
N SER A 350 -14.91 -2.42 15.18
CA SER A 350 -14.90 -0.97 14.94
C SER A 350 -14.78 -0.11 16.20
N LYS A 351 -14.81 -0.70 17.40
CA LYS A 351 -14.69 0.04 18.68
C LYS A 351 -13.25 0.05 19.17
N GLY A 352 -12.85 1.16 19.80
CA GLY A 352 -11.53 1.32 20.42
C GLY A 352 -10.38 1.34 19.43
N LEU A 353 -9.24 0.76 19.83
CA LEU A 353 -7.98 0.85 19.10
C LEU A 353 -7.79 -0.25 18.03
N TYR A 354 -8.73 -1.19 17.90
CA TYR A 354 -8.50 -2.41 17.12
C TYR A 354 -8.47 -2.17 15.60
N ARG A 355 -9.34 -1.27 15.11
CA ARG A 355 -9.44 -0.90 13.70
C ARG A 355 -9.74 0.59 13.56
N VAL A 356 -8.70 1.33 13.19
CA VAL A 356 -8.62 2.80 13.20
C VAL A 356 -8.12 3.32 11.86
N HIS A 357 -8.39 4.59 11.56
CA HIS A 357 -7.99 5.19 10.28
C HIS A 357 -6.52 5.57 10.19
N GLN A 358 -5.90 5.84 11.35
CA GLN A 358 -4.49 6.16 11.47
C GLN A 358 -3.90 5.36 12.63
N PHE A 359 -2.73 4.76 12.43
CA PHE A 359 -1.99 4.09 13.49
C PHE A 359 -0.50 4.00 13.18
N THR A 360 0.33 3.81 14.21
CA THR A 360 1.76 3.61 14.04
C THR A 360 2.10 2.12 13.89
N LYS A 361 3.03 1.79 12.99
CA LYS A 361 3.52 0.42 12.78
C LYS A 361 5.02 0.42 12.55
N VAL A 362 5.73 -0.58 13.09
CA VAL A 362 7.12 -0.90 12.73
C VAL A 362 7.13 -2.07 11.74
N GLU A 363 7.77 -1.87 10.61
CA GLU A 363 7.78 -2.78 9.47
C GLU A 363 9.18 -3.29 9.15
N MET A 364 9.30 -4.60 8.95
CA MET A 364 10.44 -5.27 8.34
C MET A 364 10.20 -5.48 6.86
N PHE A 365 11.21 -5.21 6.03
CA PHE A 365 11.19 -5.44 4.59
C PHE A 365 12.50 -6.08 4.13
N VAL A 366 12.42 -7.09 3.27
CA VAL A 366 13.57 -7.84 2.79
C VAL A 366 13.54 -7.96 1.26
N LEU A 367 14.69 -7.72 0.64
CA LEU A 367 14.96 -8.04 -0.77
C LEU A 367 15.98 -9.18 -0.80
N CYS A 368 15.69 -10.26 -1.50
CA CYS A 368 16.54 -11.45 -1.51
C CYS A 368 16.57 -12.17 -2.86
N LYS A 369 17.40 -13.20 -2.97
CA LYS A 369 17.39 -14.09 -4.14
C LYS A 369 16.19 -15.04 -4.09
N PRO A 370 15.68 -15.50 -5.24
CA PRO A 370 14.53 -16.40 -5.29
C PRO A 370 14.64 -17.65 -4.42
N ASN A 371 15.83 -18.25 -4.35
CA ASN A 371 16.09 -19.46 -3.57
C ASN A 371 16.22 -19.23 -2.05
N GLN A 372 16.12 -17.98 -1.58
CA GLN A 372 16.23 -17.63 -0.15
C GLN A 372 14.89 -17.26 0.48
N SER A 373 13.87 -16.92 -0.33
CA SER A 373 12.67 -16.24 0.19
C SER A 373 11.90 -17.07 1.22
N ASP A 374 11.74 -18.38 1.01
CA ASP A 374 10.94 -19.19 1.93
C ASP A 374 11.61 -19.31 3.31
N ALA A 375 12.93 -19.52 3.36
CA ALA A 375 13.67 -19.53 4.62
C ALA A 375 13.65 -18.16 5.32
N LEU A 376 13.71 -17.06 4.56
CA LEU A 376 13.63 -15.71 5.11
C LEU A 376 12.23 -15.36 5.64
N LEU A 377 11.17 -15.95 5.10
CA LEU A 377 9.82 -15.79 5.66
C LEU A 377 9.74 -16.41 7.07
N GLU A 378 10.30 -17.62 7.23
CA GLU A 378 10.40 -18.28 8.54
C GLU A 378 11.27 -17.47 9.51
N ASP A 379 12.40 -16.90 9.06
CA ASP A 379 13.22 -16.00 9.87
C ASP A 379 12.42 -14.79 10.38
N LEU A 380 11.63 -14.15 9.51
CA LEU A 380 10.79 -12.99 9.87
C LEU A 380 9.72 -13.38 10.89
N LEU A 381 9.07 -14.53 10.71
CA LEU A 381 8.09 -15.07 11.66
C LEU A 381 8.73 -15.40 13.01
N ASN A 382 9.96 -15.93 13.02
CA ASN A 382 10.70 -16.19 14.24
C ASN A 382 11.03 -14.91 15.01
N ILE A 383 11.40 -13.82 14.33
CA ILE A 383 11.61 -12.51 14.97
C ILE A 383 10.31 -12.01 15.63
N GLN A 384 9.18 -12.11 14.93
CA GLN A 384 7.87 -11.75 15.49
C GLN A 384 7.56 -12.56 16.76
N MET A 385 7.71 -13.89 16.69
CA MET A 385 7.48 -14.77 17.83
C MET A 385 8.38 -14.44 19.02
N GLU A 386 9.69 -14.24 18.80
CA GLU A 386 10.64 -13.85 19.85
C GLU A 386 10.20 -12.55 20.54
N MET A 387 9.81 -11.54 19.75
CA MET A 387 9.32 -10.26 20.25
C MET A 387 8.07 -10.43 21.12
N PHE A 388 7.04 -11.14 20.63
CA PHE A 388 5.79 -11.30 21.38
C PHE A 388 5.95 -12.19 22.61
N SER A 389 6.76 -13.25 22.54
CA SER A 389 7.12 -14.05 23.71
C SER A 389 7.87 -13.23 24.75
N SER A 390 8.79 -12.35 24.35
CA SER A 390 9.54 -11.52 25.30
C SER A 390 8.66 -10.51 26.04
N LEU A 391 7.56 -10.06 25.43
CA LEU A 391 6.55 -9.24 26.11
C LEU A 391 5.62 -10.06 27.02
N GLY A 392 5.70 -11.39 26.99
CA GLY A 392 4.82 -12.26 27.78
C GLY A 392 3.42 -12.43 27.20
N PHE A 393 3.25 -12.35 25.88
CA PHE A 393 1.94 -12.52 25.25
C PHE A 393 1.59 -13.99 25.06
N SER A 394 0.31 -14.34 25.27
CA SER A 394 -0.29 -15.55 24.73
C SER A 394 -0.74 -15.30 23.29
N TYR A 395 -0.28 -16.10 22.34
CA TYR A 395 -0.56 -15.90 20.93
C TYR A 395 -0.63 -17.21 20.14
N ARG A 396 -1.18 -17.14 18.93
CA ARG A 396 -1.19 -18.23 17.96
C ARG A 396 -0.66 -17.77 16.61
N VAL A 397 -0.04 -18.70 15.88
CA VAL A 397 0.44 -18.50 14.52
C VAL A 397 -0.50 -19.19 13.55
N LEU A 398 -0.91 -18.48 12.52
CA LEU A 398 -1.84 -18.94 11.49
C LEU A 398 -1.17 -18.96 10.12
N ASP A 399 -1.37 -20.04 9.36
CA ASP A 399 -1.13 -20.09 7.92
C ASP A 399 -2.40 -19.61 7.21
N MET A 400 -2.29 -18.47 6.54
CA MET A 400 -3.46 -17.76 6.03
C MET A 400 -3.97 -18.39 4.74
N PRO A 401 -5.30 -18.53 4.60
CA PRO A 401 -5.89 -19.23 3.48
C PRO A 401 -5.92 -18.37 2.21
N SER A 402 -6.11 -19.00 1.06
CA SER A 402 -5.96 -18.41 -0.27
C SER A 402 -6.76 -17.11 -0.49
N GLN A 403 -7.96 -16.97 0.06
CA GLN A 403 -8.78 -15.76 -0.13
C GLN A 403 -8.30 -14.56 0.70
N ASP A 404 -7.47 -14.80 1.73
CA ASP A 404 -6.94 -13.78 2.65
C ASP A 404 -5.45 -13.43 2.41
N LEU A 405 -4.83 -13.98 1.36
CA LEU A 405 -3.44 -13.65 1.00
C LEU A 405 -3.25 -12.20 0.48
N GLY A 406 -4.32 -11.46 0.22
CA GLY A 406 -4.22 -10.24 -0.58
C GLY A 406 -3.80 -10.53 -2.03
N ASN A 407 -3.39 -9.49 -2.76
CA ASN A 407 -2.88 -9.65 -4.13
C ASN A 407 -1.39 -10.02 -4.19
N PRO A 408 -0.48 -9.43 -3.39
CA PRO A 408 0.96 -9.65 -3.59
C PRO A 408 1.50 -10.91 -2.92
N ALA A 409 0.92 -11.40 -1.81
CA ALA A 409 1.52 -12.50 -1.07
C ALA A 409 1.38 -13.84 -1.82
N TYR A 410 2.47 -14.58 -1.92
CA TYR A 410 2.57 -15.97 -2.34
C TYR A 410 2.26 -16.92 -1.17
N ARG A 411 2.77 -16.57 0.03
CA ARG A 411 2.43 -17.20 1.32
C ARG A 411 2.39 -16.12 2.41
N LYS A 412 1.49 -16.27 3.39
CA LYS A 412 1.27 -15.31 4.47
C LYS A 412 1.05 -16.04 5.79
N PHE A 413 1.74 -15.59 6.82
CA PHE A 413 1.52 -16.01 8.19
C PHE A 413 1.04 -14.83 9.01
N ASP A 414 -0.02 -15.04 9.80
CA ASP A 414 -0.48 -14.04 10.77
C ASP A 414 -0.20 -14.53 12.18
N VAL A 415 0.05 -13.57 13.07
CA VAL A 415 0.17 -13.82 14.51
C VAL A 415 -0.93 -13.08 15.22
N GLU A 416 -1.73 -13.81 15.99
CA GLU A 416 -2.82 -13.25 16.76
C GLU A 416 -2.55 -13.40 18.25
N ALA A 417 -2.73 -12.33 19.02
CA ALA A 417 -2.62 -12.35 20.47
C ALA A 417 -3.99 -12.49 21.12
N TRP A 418 -4.03 -13.14 22.29
CA TRP A 418 -5.23 -13.23 23.10
C TRP A 418 -5.62 -11.85 23.64
N MET A 419 -6.87 -11.46 23.44
CA MET A 419 -7.45 -10.19 23.91
C MET A 419 -8.71 -10.49 24.73
N PRO A 420 -8.59 -10.60 26.08
CA PRO A 420 -9.70 -10.98 26.96
C PRO A 420 -10.97 -10.14 26.76
N GLY A 421 -10.85 -8.84 26.54
CA GLY A 421 -11.98 -7.93 26.33
C GLY A 421 -12.74 -8.19 25.03
N ARG A 422 -12.12 -8.92 24.09
CA ARG A 422 -12.72 -9.39 22.83
C ARG A 422 -13.19 -10.84 22.91
N SER A 423 -12.94 -11.54 24.02
CA SER A 423 -13.20 -12.97 24.19
C SER A 423 -12.58 -13.83 23.08
N GLY A 424 -11.40 -13.45 22.58
CA GLY A 424 -10.81 -14.07 21.41
C GLY A 424 -9.40 -13.59 21.09
N PHE A 425 -8.82 -14.24 20.08
CA PHE A 425 -7.57 -13.80 19.47
C PHE A 425 -7.81 -12.62 18.52
N GLY A 426 -6.80 -11.76 18.38
CA GLY A 426 -6.78 -10.70 17.38
C GLY A 426 -5.41 -10.55 16.75
N GLU A 427 -5.36 -10.44 15.43
CA GLU A 427 -4.14 -10.22 14.64
C GLU A 427 -3.35 -9.03 15.18
N ILE A 428 -2.10 -9.26 15.58
CA ILE A 428 -1.13 -8.21 15.95
C ILE A 428 -0.01 -8.07 14.92
N SER A 429 0.09 -9.04 14.00
CA SER A 429 1.15 -9.10 13.02
C SER A 429 0.81 -9.96 11.81
N SER A 430 1.45 -9.66 10.69
CA SER A 430 1.46 -10.47 9.47
C SER A 430 2.88 -10.51 8.87
N ALA A 431 3.22 -11.59 8.19
CA ALA A 431 4.47 -11.79 7.45
C ALA A 431 4.16 -12.44 6.10
N SER A 432 4.67 -11.87 5.00
CA SER A 432 4.38 -12.34 3.65
C SER A 432 5.64 -12.50 2.81
N ASN A 433 5.72 -13.63 2.09
CA ASN A 433 6.60 -13.75 0.94
C ASN A 433 5.83 -13.31 -0.31
N CYS A 434 6.30 -12.29 -1.02
CA CYS A 434 5.66 -11.76 -2.22
C CYS A 434 6.35 -12.21 -3.51
N THR A 435 7.33 -13.11 -3.43
CA THR A 435 8.18 -13.56 -4.53
C THR A 435 8.59 -12.38 -5.41
N ASP A 436 8.53 -12.49 -6.73
CA ASP A 436 8.88 -11.41 -7.65
C ASP A 436 7.70 -10.46 -7.97
N TYR A 437 6.53 -10.61 -7.34
CA TYR A 437 5.31 -9.85 -7.69
C TYR A 437 5.52 -8.33 -7.62
N GLN A 438 6.06 -7.85 -6.50
CA GLN A 438 6.34 -6.44 -6.28
C GLN A 438 7.60 -6.01 -7.03
N ALA A 439 8.64 -6.86 -7.03
CA ALA A 439 9.91 -6.59 -7.73
C ALA A 439 9.71 -6.37 -9.24
N ARG A 440 8.82 -7.13 -9.87
CA ARG A 440 8.38 -6.95 -11.25
C ARG A 440 7.76 -5.57 -11.49
N ARG A 441 6.80 -5.19 -10.65
CA ARG A 441 6.07 -3.92 -10.74
C ARG A 441 6.93 -2.70 -10.43
N LEU A 442 7.87 -2.84 -9.50
CA LEU A 442 8.85 -1.81 -9.10
C LEU A 442 10.14 -1.87 -9.93
N ASN A 443 10.27 -2.85 -10.83
CA ASN A 443 11.44 -3.10 -11.68
C ASN A 443 12.77 -3.23 -10.91
N ILE A 444 12.74 -3.97 -9.79
CA ILE A 444 13.89 -4.23 -8.92
C ILE A 444 14.52 -5.56 -9.31
N ARG A 445 15.78 -5.50 -9.73
CA ARG A 445 16.51 -6.67 -10.26
C ARG A 445 17.86 -6.79 -9.58
N TYR A 446 18.54 -7.92 -9.74
CA TYR A 446 19.94 -8.09 -9.38
C TYR A 446 20.73 -8.74 -10.53
N ARG A 447 22.03 -8.47 -10.57
CA ARG A 447 22.95 -9.11 -11.50
C ARG A 447 23.70 -10.24 -10.79
N ASP A 448 23.60 -11.45 -11.30
CA ASP A 448 24.34 -12.60 -10.78
C ASP A 448 25.83 -12.57 -11.15
N LYS A 449 26.63 -13.45 -10.55
CA LYS A 449 28.06 -13.60 -10.87
C LYS A 449 28.36 -13.92 -12.34
N GLN A 450 27.40 -14.45 -13.10
CA GLN A 450 27.52 -14.76 -14.52
C GLN A 450 27.13 -13.57 -15.41
N GLY A 451 26.64 -12.47 -14.83
CA GLY A 451 26.19 -11.28 -15.53
C GLY A 451 24.71 -11.30 -15.96
N ASN A 452 23.96 -12.35 -15.64
CA ASN A 452 22.53 -12.41 -15.95
C ASN A 452 21.74 -11.55 -14.97
N ILE A 453 20.62 -11.00 -15.45
CA ILE A 453 19.74 -10.14 -14.67
C ILE A 453 18.50 -10.92 -14.28
N HIS A 454 18.21 -10.93 -12.99
CA HIS A 454 17.05 -11.61 -12.39
C HIS A 454 16.23 -10.63 -11.57
N TYR A 455 14.93 -10.88 -11.40
CA TYR A 455 14.14 -10.16 -10.39
C TYR A 455 14.49 -10.69 -9.00
N VAL A 456 14.53 -9.79 -8.01
CA VAL A 456 14.61 -10.17 -6.59
C VAL A 456 13.27 -10.72 -6.11
N HIS A 457 13.28 -11.43 -4.99
CA HIS A 457 12.07 -11.66 -4.21
C HIS A 457 11.93 -10.59 -3.11
N THR A 458 10.70 -10.18 -2.82
CA THR A 458 10.37 -9.27 -1.72
C THR A 458 9.64 -9.99 -0.60
N LEU A 459 9.93 -9.62 0.64
CA LEU A 459 9.21 -10.05 1.83
C LEU A 459 8.91 -8.84 2.71
N ASN A 460 7.79 -8.89 3.40
CA ASN A 460 7.41 -7.92 4.42
C ASN A 460 6.95 -8.65 5.67
N ALA A 461 7.11 -8.00 6.82
CA ALA A 461 6.59 -8.48 8.08
C ALA A 461 6.39 -7.33 9.05
N THR A 462 5.24 -7.32 9.71
CA THR A 462 4.98 -6.38 10.81
C THR A 462 5.83 -6.78 12.00
N ALA A 463 6.64 -5.88 12.56
CA ALA A 463 7.32 -6.12 13.82
C ALA A 463 6.42 -5.72 15.00
N CYS A 464 5.67 -4.63 14.84
CA CYS A 464 4.84 -4.09 15.91
C CYS A 464 3.70 -3.23 15.35
N ALA A 465 2.45 -3.70 15.43
CA ALA A 465 1.26 -2.90 15.15
C ALA A 465 0.75 -2.23 16.44
N ILE A 466 1.22 -1.01 16.70
CA ILE A 466 1.18 -0.38 18.03
C ILE A 466 -0.21 -0.39 18.70
N PRO A 467 -1.33 -0.02 18.05
CA PRO A 467 -2.61 0.04 18.75
C PRO A 467 -3.05 -1.31 19.31
N ARG A 468 -2.83 -2.39 18.55
CA ARG A 468 -3.23 -3.75 18.96
C ARG A 468 -2.28 -4.32 20.02
N MET A 469 -1.03 -3.89 20.02
CA MET A 469 -0.07 -4.18 21.09
C MET A 469 -0.49 -3.50 22.39
N ILE A 470 -0.92 -2.23 22.33
CA ILE A 470 -1.46 -1.50 23.49
C ILE A 470 -2.70 -2.22 24.03
N ILE A 471 -3.66 -2.63 23.19
CA ILE A 471 -4.81 -3.43 23.63
C ILE A 471 -4.34 -4.68 24.39
N THR A 472 -3.41 -5.43 23.80
CA THR A 472 -2.92 -6.69 24.38
C THR A 472 -2.28 -6.46 25.76
N ILE A 473 -1.47 -5.40 25.91
CA ILE A 473 -0.85 -5.04 27.18
C ILE A 473 -1.90 -4.63 28.21
N LEU A 474 -2.79 -3.71 27.86
CA LEU A 474 -3.80 -3.21 28.78
C LEU A 474 -4.70 -4.34 29.29
N GLU A 475 -5.13 -5.25 28.41
CA GLU A 475 -6.08 -6.29 28.80
C GLU A 475 -5.43 -7.48 29.54
N ASN A 476 -4.21 -7.89 29.18
CA ASN A 476 -3.59 -9.09 29.77
C ASN A 476 -2.74 -8.82 31.02
N PHE A 477 -2.32 -7.58 31.26
CA PHE A 477 -1.40 -7.24 32.36
C PHE A 477 -2.10 -6.49 33.50
N GLN A 478 -3.41 -6.68 33.64
CA GLN A 478 -4.20 -6.09 34.73
C GLN A 478 -3.84 -6.71 36.08
N LEU A 479 -3.63 -5.86 37.08
CA LEU A 479 -3.45 -6.25 38.47
C LEU A 479 -4.79 -6.15 39.21
N SER A 480 -4.90 -6.87 40.34
CA SER A 480 -6.13 -6.90 41.15
C SER A 480 -6.51 -5.54 41.77
N ASN A 481 -5.57 -4.60 41.84
CA ASN A 481 -5.80 -3.22 42.30
C ASN A 481 -6.21 -2.26 41.16
N GLY A 482 -6.33 -2.75 39.93
CA GLY A 482 -6.69 -1.95 38.75
C GLY A 482 -5.52 -1.27 38.04
N GLU A 483 -4.28 -1.41 38.52
CA GLU A 483 -3.09 -0.97 37.78
C GLU A 483 -2.78 -1.93 36.63
N ILE A 484 -2.04 -1.45 35.64
CA ILE A 484 -1.54 -2.28 34.53
C ILE A 484 -0.05 -2.50 34.68
N LEU A 485 0.40 -3.75 34.79
CA LEU A 485 1.82 -4.09 34.77
C LEU A 485 2.42 -3.81 33.39
N ILE A 486 3.55 -3.10 33.36
CA ILE A 486 4.30 -2.83 32.14
C ILE A 486 5.24 -4.02 31.90
N PRO A 487 5.19 -4.68 30.73
CA PRO A 487 6.14 -5.74 30.39
C PRO A 487 7.59 -5.31 30.60
N GLU A 488 8.39 -6.18 31.22
CA GLU A 488 9.76 -5.87 31.64
C GLU A 488 10.63 -5.26 30.51
N PRO A 489 10.60 -5.77 29.26
CA PRO A 489 11.38 -5.19 28.16
C PRO A 489 11.00 -3.75 27.79
N LEU A 490 9.83 -3.26 28.20
CA LEU A 490 9.34 -1.91 27.89
C LEU A 490 9.66 -0.90 29.00
N GLN A 491 9.95 -1.35 30.22
CA GLN A 491 10.07 -0.48 31.40
C GLN A 491 11.16 0.59 31.22
N SER A 492 12.32 0.23 30.66
CA SER A 492 13.41 1.18 30.41
C SER A 492 13.05 2.28 29.40
N TYR A 493 12.10 2.01 28.51
CA TYR A 493 11.64 2.97 27.49
C TYR A 493 10.56 3.92 28.00
N ILE A 494 9.96 3.63 29.16
CA ILE A 494 8.92 4.43 29.80
C ILE A 494 9.37 4.96 31.17
N GLY A 495 10.66 5.24 31.31
CA GLY A 495 11.23 5.87 32.50
C GLY A 495 11.34 4.96 33.71
N ASN A 496 11.56 3.66 33.49
CA ASN A 496 11.65 2.61 34.53
C ASN A 496 10.38 2.45 35.37
N ARG A 497 9.23 2.88 34.85
CA ARG A 497 7.93 2.61 35.49
C ARG A 497 7.62 1.12 35.40
N LYS A 498 7.09 0.57 36.49
CA LYS A 498 6.66 -0.83 36.56
C LYS A 498 5.17 -1.00 36.23
N THR A 499 4.36 0.00 36.54
CA THR A 499 2.91 -0.03 36.35
C THR A 499 2.39 1.26 35.72
N ILE A 500 1.19 1.18 35.16
CA ILE A 500 0.34 2.30 34.76
C ILE A 500 -0.74 2.45 35.83
N GLU A 501 -0.82 3.63 36.44
CA GLU A 501 -1.68 3.99 37.57
C GLU A 501 -2.67 5.10 37.22
#